data_AF-A0A5C9BBF8-F1
#
_entry.id   AF-A0A5C9BBF8-F1
#
_cell.length_a   1.000
_cell.length_b   1.000
_cell.length_c   1.000
_cell.angle_alpha   90.00
_cell.angle_beta   90.00
_cell.angle_gamma   90.00
#
_symmetry.space_group_name_H-M   'P 1'
#
loop_
_entity.id
_entity.type
_entity.pdbx_description
1 polymer ?
#
loop_
_entity_poly.entity_id
_entity_poly.type
_entity_poly.pdbx_seq_one_letter_code
_entity_poly.pdbx_strand_id
1 'polypeptide(L)'
;MPQLPRRIVIAQTAALLAALAVVIPTEIEHWRTSQQKGANWFFGIYDTTIPLLLLLLLPYFWSVRRPFLLLDSSWWQQLCAWWNDRPQTERATRSRRGLLIAVLLIAVTSLLLSHHVFSLPAGDREQYRFGELPPAYHDEFSYLFQAKTYLAGRLSFESHPTAARLFDQMHVVNEGRFASRYFPATGLWIAPWLWLGWPILGHWLAGAATCVLVFGIGRELSNNGTGFVAGMLTALSPGMALFGNLLLAHHPTLLGLFFFAWSFLRWLRRGSIRDVAFAGIGLSWAMLCRPMTAAGFALSFGVVFVVKLWAKLTRSASEGEVRGTLSTDRPALACASG
;
A
#
# COMPACT_ATOMS: atom_id res chain seq x y z
N MET A 1 -19.62 1.69 25.23
CA MET A 1 -18.40 1.70 24.39
C MET A 1 -17.48 0.59 24.89
N PRO A 2 -16.95 -0.31 24.04
CA PRO A 2 -15.89 -1.20 24.48
C PRO A 2 -14.62 -0.36 24.71
N GLN A 3 -14.14 -0.30 25.95
CA GLN A 3 -12.85 0.30 26.26
C GLN A 3 -11.78 -0.45 25.46
N LEU A 4 -10.92 0.28 24.73
CA LEU A 4 -9.75 -0.34 24.12
C LEU A 4 -8.96 -1.03 25.25
N PRO A 5 -8.59 -2.31 25.11
CA PRO A 5 -7.86 -3.02 26.15
C PRO A 5 -6.65 -2.19 26.56
N ARG A 6 -6.47 -1.95 27.87
CA ARG A 6 -5.35 -1.18 28.44
C ARG A 6 -3.99 -1.58 27.86
N ARG A 7 -3.84 -2.87 27.51
CA ARG A 7 -2.66 -3.44 26.84
C ARG A 7 -2.36 -2.83 25.45
N ILE A 8 -3.38 -2.52 24.65
CA ILE A 8 -3.22 -1.92 23.31
C ILE A 8 -2.70 -0.50 23.42
N VAL A 9 -3.26 0.29 24.35
CA VAL A 9 -2.80 1.66 24.61
C VAL A 9 -1.34 1.66 25.07
N ILE A 10 -0.99 0.77 26.01
CA ILE A 10 0.40 0.63 26.48
C ILE A 10 1.34 0.26 25.33
N ALA A 11 0.98 -0.73 24.51
CA ALA A 11 1.80 -1.17 23.39
C ALA A 11 2.00 -0.06 22.34
N GLN A 12 0.94 0.69 22.03
CA GLN A 12 1.01 1.81 21.09
C GLN A 12 1.86 2.96 21.63
N THR A 13 1.70 3.31 22.91
CA THR A 13 2.54 4.33 23.56
C THR A 13 4.02 3.89 23.57
N ALA A 14 4.31 2.63 23.87
CA ALA A 14 5.67 2.10 23.83
C ALA A 14 6.27 2.18 22.42
N ALA A 15 5.50 1.84 21.38
CA ALA A 15 5.93 1.96 19.99
C ALA A 15 6.21 3.42 19.59
N LEU A 16 5.36 4.36 20.01
CA LEU A 16 5.58 5.79 19.77
C LEU A 16 6.84 6.30 20.47
N LEU A 17 7.06 5.92 21.72
CA LEU A 17 8.28 6.27 22.47
C LEU A 17 9.54 5.71 21.81
N ALA A 18 9.50 4.46 21.33
CA ALA A 18 10.61 3.85 20.61
C ALA A 18 10.91 4.60 19.29
N ALA A 19 9.88 4.98 18.53
CA ALA A 19 10.06 5.79 17.32
C ALA A 19 10.65 7.17 17.64
N LEU A 20 10.13 7.86 18.67
CA LEU A 20 10.65 9.15 19.12
C LEU A 20 12.10 9.06 19.58
N ALA A 21 12.51 7.98 20.26
CA ALA A 21 13.88 7.77 20.68
C ALA A 21 14.88 7.66 19.51
N VAL A 22 14.42 7.23 18.33
CA VAL A 22 15.23 7.20 17.11
C VAL A 22 15.21 8.54 16.40
N VAL A 23 14.04 9.17 16.26
CA VAL A 23 13.87 10.39 15.46
C VAL A 23 14.44 11.64 16.17
N ILE A 24 14.27 11.75 17.49
CA ILE A 24 14.69 12.94 18.25
C ILE A 24 16.21 13.19 18.15
N PRO A 25 17.10 12.20 18.35
CA PRO A 25 18.55 12.43 18.21
C PRO A 25 18.94 12.89 16.81
N THR A 26 18.35 12.29 15.77
CA THR A 26 18.59 12.66 14.38
C THR A 26 18.15 14.10 14.11
N GLU A 27 16.97 14.49 14.59
CA GLU A 27 16.47 15.86 14.47
C GLU A 27 17.29 16.89 15.26
N ILE A 28 17.80 16.53 16.44
CA ILE A 28 18.70 17.39 17.22
C ILE A 28 20.01 17.62 16.45
N GLU A 29 20.57 16.58 15.83
CA GLU A 29 21.79 16.70 15.04
C GLU A 29 21.56 17.51 13.75
N HIS A 30 20.43 17.31 13.08
CA HIS A 30 20.00 18.13 11.95
C HIS A 30 19.90 19.61 12.34
N TRP A 31 19.28 19.90 13.49
CA TRP A 31 19.17 21.27 14.00
C TRP A 31 20.55 21.90 14.21
N ARG A 32 21.48 21.16 14.83
CA ARG A 32 22.84 21.62 15.13
C ARG A 32 23.67 21.90 13.88
N THR A 33 23.49 21.09 12.83
CA THR A 33 24.28 21.15 11.59
C THR A 33 23.67 22.08 10.52
N SER A 34 22.42 22.51 10.68
CA SER A 34 21.74 23.38 9.72
C SER A 34 22.36 24.79 9.65
N GLN A 35 22.76 25.21 8.44
CA GLN A 35 23.30 26.57 8.19
C GLN A 35 22.24 27.67 8.24
N GLN A 36 20.96 27.34 8.01
CA GLN A 36 19.82 28.26 8.15
C GLN A 36 18.85 27.72 9.19
N LYS A 37 18.98 28.22 10.42
CA LYS A 37 18.11 27.84 11.55
C LYS A 37 16.65 28.19 11.22
N GLY A 38 15.77 27.19 11.20
CA GLY A 38 14.31 27.35 11.04
C GLY A 38 13.75 27.08 9.63
N ALA A 39 14.44 27.46 8.55
CA ALA A 39 13.93 27.28 7.18
C ALA A 39 14.09 25.83 6.66
N ASN A 40 15.20 25.18 7.00
CA ASN A 40 15.47 23.79 6.62
C ASN A 40 14.57 22.77 7.32
N TRP A 41 13.92 23.16 8.42
CA TRP A 41 13.07 22.27 9.22
C TRP A 41 11.78 21.88 8.49
N PHE A 42 11.29 22.73 7.59
CA PHE A 42 10.09 22.45 6.78
C PHE A 42 10.39 22.08 5.33
N PHE A 43 11.50 22.57 4.77
CA PHE A 43 11.78 22.48 3.32
C PHE A 43 13.12 21.82 2.97
N GLY A 44 13.85 21.30 3.96
CA GLY A 44 15.08 20.53 3.72
C GLY A 44 14.80 19.15 3.12
N ILE A 45 15.81 18.55 2.47
CA ILE A 45 15.78 17.20 1.85
C ILE A 45 15.72 16.06 2.91
N TYR A 46 15.44 16.37 4.18
CA TYR A 46 15.52 15.41 5.28
C TYR A 46 14.13 14.94 5.70
N ASP A 47 13.87 13.64 5.51
CA ASP A 47 12.55 12.99 5.64
C ASP A 47 11.99 12.89 7.08
N THR A 48 12.72 13.33 8.11
CA THR A 48 12.43 12.99 9.52
C THR A 48 11.68 14.05 10.33
N THR A 49 11.71 15.33 9.93
CA THR A 49 11.12 16.42 10.71
C THR A 49 9.58 16.41 10.70
N ILE A 50 8.97 16.23 9.53
CA ILE A 50 7.51 16.15 9.39
C ILE A 50 6.95 14.94 10.16
N PRO A 51 7.53 13.72 10.04
CA PRO A 51 7.16 12.59 10.88
C PRO A 51 7.27 12.86 12.38
N LEU A 52 8.30 13.59 12.85
CA LEU A 52 8.42 13.95 14.27
C LEU A 52 7.21 14.77 14.75
N LEU A 53 6.84 15.82 14.00
CA LEU A 53 5.68 16.66 14.32
C LEU A 53 4.38 15.84 14.37
N LEU A 54 4.19 14.95 13.39
CA LEU A 54 3.02 14.07 13.36
C LEU A 54 2.98 13.11 14.56
N LEU A 55 4.12 12.51 14.94
CA LEU A 55 4.23 11.62 16.09
C LEU A 55 3.91 12.34 17.40
N LEU A 56 4.35 13.60 17.55
CA LEU A 56 4.07 14.43 18.72
C LEU A 56 2.59 14.84 18.82
N LEU A 57 1.93 15.09 17.69
CA LEU A 57 0.53 15.51 17.65
C LEU A 57 -0.47 14.35 17.73
N LEU A 58 -0.03 13.12 17.42
CA LEU A 58 -0.88 11.92 17.36
C LEU A 58 -1.69 11.64 18.65
N PRO A 59 -1.11 11.76 19.87
CA PRO A 59 -1.85 11.60 21.12
C PRO A 59 -2.92 12.68 21.35
N TYR A 60 -2.73 13.88 20.80
CA TYR A 60 -3.71 14.97 20.90
C TYR A 60 -4.94 14.65 20.05
N PHE A 61 -4.77 14.13 18.83
CA PHE A 61 -5.89 13.67 17.99
C PHE A 61 -6.69 12.52 18.63
N TRP A 62 -6.06 11.69 19.47
CA TRP A 62 -6.77 10.67 20.23
C TRP A 62 -7.70 11.28 21.30
N SER A 63 -7.33 12.43 21.83
CA SER A 63 -8.00 13.12 22.94
C SER A 63 -9.12 14.05 22.46
N VAL A 64 -9.04 14.57 21.24
CA VAL A 64 -10.05 15.45 20.60
C VAL A 64 -11.20 14.65 19.94
N ARG A 65 -11.50 13.44 20.42
CA ARG A 65 -12.57 12.60 19.89
C ARG A 65 -13.94 12.96 20.48
N ARG A 66 -14.49 14.15 20.20
CA ARG A 66 -15.93 14.48 20.34
C ARG A 66 -16.38 15.61 19.40
N PRO A 67 -17.68 15.65 19.03
CA PRO A 67 -18.10 16.04 17.70
C PRO A 67 -18.23 17.55 17.58
N PHE A 68 -17.48 18.14 16.66
CA PHE A 68 -17.94 19.37 16.04
C PHE A 68 -19.15 18.98 15.18
N LEU A 69 -20.27 19.68 15.40
CA LEU A 69 -21.53 19.65 14.65
C LEU A 69 -22.60 18.67 15.17
N LEU A 70 -23.37 19.16 16.16
CA LEU A 70 -24.76 18.77 16.39
C LEU A 70 -25.62 19.38 15.26
N LEU A 71 -25.54 18.80 14.07
CA LEU A 71 -26.45 19.10 12.96
C LEU A 71 -27.58 18.06 12.97
N ASP A 72 -28.81 18.46 13.27
CA ASP A 72 -29.93 17.53 13.46
C ASP A 72 -30.66 17.17 12.15
N SER A 73 -29.95 17.28 11.02
CA SER A 73 -30.53 17.01 9.71
C SER A 73 -30.53 15.52 9.38
N SER A 74 -31.55 15.08 8.64
CA SER A 74 -31.68 13.70 8.17
C SER A 74 -30.48 13.26 7.31
N TRP A 75 -29.89 14.17 6.54
CA TRP A 75 -28.68 13.91 5.76
C TRP A 75 -27.45 13.67 6.65
N TRP A 76 -27.31 14.41 7.75
CA TRP A 76 -26.17 14.24 8.68
C TRP A 76 -26.25 12.91 9.41
N GLN A 77 -27.46 12.49 9.81
CA GLN A 77 -27.69 11.18 10.41
C GLN A 77 -27.35 10.05 9.42
N GLN A 78 -27.70 10.18 8.14
CA GLN A 78 -27.32 9.21 7.09
C GLN A 78 -25.80 9.17 6.88
N LEU A 79 -25.14 10.32 6.85
CA LEU A 79 -23.69 10.39 6.72
C LEU A 79 -22.99 9.76 7.93
N CYS A 80 -23.41 10.10 9.15
CA CYS A 80 -22.89 9.51 10.38
C CYS A 80 -23.11 7.99 10.43
N ALA A 81 -24.25 7.50 9.95
CA ALA A 81 -24.52 6.08 9.84
C ALA A 81 -23.59 5.41 8.82
N TRP A 82 -23.42 6.00 7.63
CA TRP A 82 -22.48 5.49 6.62
C TRP A 82 -21.04 5.50 7.13
N TRP A 83 -20.60 6.58 7.78
CA TRP A 83 -19.24 6.76 8.30
C TRP A 83 -18.84 5.66 9.27
N ASN A 84 -19.79 5.24 10.12
CA ASN A 84 -19.55 4.23 11.14
C ASN A 84 -19.83 2.79 10.67
N ASP A 85 -20.34 2.60 9.46
CA ASP A 85 -20.67 1.29 8.89
C ASP A 85 -19.40 0.44 8.65
N ARG A 86 -19.53 -0.87 8.90
CA ARG A 86 -18.41 -1.83 8.94
C ARG A 86 -18.65 -2.99 7.98
N PRO A 87 -17.62 -3.47 7.27
CA PRO A 87 -17.78 -4.62 6.38
C PRO A 87 -18.20 -5.93 7.07
N GLN A 88 -18.03 -6.05 8.39
CA GLN A 88 -18.34 -7.25 9.19
C GLN A 88 -19.82 -7.37 9.57
N THR A 89 -20.61 -6.29 9.55
CA THR A 89 -22.01 -6.34 9.96
C THR A 89 -22.91 -6.80 8.81
N GLU A 90 -23.88 -7.70 9.05
CA GLU A 90 -24.83 -8.22 8.04
C GLU A 90 -25.63 -7.11 7.32
N ARG A 91 -25.73 -5.91 7.92
CA ARG A 91 -26.34 -4.70 7.33
C ARG A 91 -25.44 -3.91 6.36
N ALA A 92 -24.21 -4.36 6.09
CA ALA A 92 -23.17 -3.64 5.31
C ALA A 92 -23.48 -3.41 3.81
N THR A 93 -24.72 -3.65 3.38
CA THR A 93 -25.18 -3.54 1.98
C THR A 93 -25.99 -2.28 1.69
N ARG A 94 -26.25 -1.40 2.68
CA ARG A 94 -27.30 -0.37 2.53
C ARG A 94 -26.94 0.91 1.78
N SER A 95 -25.68 1.17 1.40
CA SER A 95 -25.38 2.30 0.48
C SER A 95 -24.22 2.04 -0.46
N ARG A 96 -24.47 1.25 -1.51
CA ARG A 96 -23.56 1.15 -2.68
C ARG A 96 -23.23 2.54 -3.23
N ARG A 97 -24.18 3.48 -3.19
CA ARG A 97 -24.00 4.87 -3.61
C ARG A 97 -22.93 5.59 -2.80
N GLY A 98 -22.99 5.52 -1.47
CA GLY A 98 -21.98 6.18 -0.61
C GLY A 98 -20.57 5.62 -0.83
N LEU A 99 -20.46 4.31 -1.05
CA LEU A 99 -19.17 3.69 -1.38
C LEU A 99 -18.64 4.16 -2.75
N LEU A 100 -19.49 4.22 -3.77
CA LEU A 100 -19.11 4.71 -5.09
C LEU A 100 -18.67 6.18 -5.03
N ILE A 101 -19.41 7.03 -4.32
CA ILE A 101 -19.05 8.43 -4.12
C ILE A 101 -17.69 8.54 -3.43
N ALA A 102 -17.45 7.79 -2.35
CA ALA A 102 -16.16 7.80 -1.66
C ALA A 102 -15.00 7.36 -2.57
N VAL A 103 -15.19 6.28 -3.33
CA VAL A 103 -14.20 5.79 -4.30
C VAL A 103 -13.90 6.84 -5.37
N LEU A 104 -14.95 7.44 -5.95
CA LEU A 104 -14.80 8.49 -6.97
C LEU A 104 -14.09 9.71 -6.42
N LEU A 105 -14.48 10.19 -5.24
CA LEU A 105 -13.82 11.34 -4.60
C LEU A 105 -12.33 11.08 -4.39
N ILE A 106 -11.96 9.94 -3.82
CA ILE A 106 -10.56 9.59 -3.58
C ILE A 106 -9.78 9.48 -4.89
N ALA A 107 -10.34 8.79 -5.89
CA ALA A 107 -9.69 8.62 -7.19
C ALA A 107 -9.51 9.97 -7.91
N VAL A 108 -10.56 10.79 -7.95
CA VAL A 108 -10.52 12.14 -8.57
C VAL A 108 -9.52 13.03 -7.84
N THR A 109 -9.49 13.02 -6.49
CA THR A 109 -8.50 13.79 -5.75
C THR A 109 -7.07 13.37 -6.09
N SER A 110 -6.80 12.06 -6.16
CA SER A 110 -5.47 11.55 -6.55
C SER A 110 -5.07 11.96 -7.97
N LEU A 111 -6.01 11.89 -8.92
CA LEU A 111 -5.78 12.31 -10.30
C LEU A 111 -5.56 13.82 -10.42
N LEU A 112 -6.38 14.63 -9.74
CA LEU A 112 -6.25 16.08 -9.72
C LEU A 112 -4.92 16.52 -9.10
N LEU A 113 -4.48 15.88 -8.01
CA LEU A 113 -3.18 16.19 -7.41
C LEU A 113 -2.03 15.78 -8.32
N SER A 114 -2.13 14.61 -8.97
CA SER A 114 -1.12 14.17 -9.95
C SER A 114 -1.03 15.13 -11.13
N HIS A 115 -2.17 15.58 -11.66
CA HIS A 115 -2.24 16.61 -12.70
C HIS A 115 -1.70 17.97 -12.23
N HIS A 116 -2.01 18.37 -11.00
CA HIS A 116 -1.48 19.60 -10.43
C HIS A 116 0.04 19.56 -10.40
N VAL A 117 0.63 18.48 -9.87
CA VAL A 117 2.08 18.29 -9.85
C VAL A 117 2.67 18.23 -11.26
N PHE A 118 2.01 17.53 -12.19
CA PHE A 118 2.40 17.50 -13.60
C PHE A 118 2.57 18.91 -14.18
N SER A 119 1.64 19.81 -13.87
CA SER A 119 1.60 21.18 -14.39
C SER A 119 2.57 22.17 -13.72
N LEU A 120 3.23 21.76 -12.64
CA LEU A 120 4.21 22.62 -11.97
C LEU A 120 5.39 22.93 -12.90
N PRO A 121 5.91 24.16 -12.91
CA PRO A 121 7.11 24.50 -13.65
C PRO A 121 8.31 23.71 -13.10
N ALA A 122 9.17 23.26 -13.99
CA ALA A 122 10.41 22.55 -13.67
C ALA A 122 11.65 23.33 -14.16
N GLY A 123 12.59 23.54 -13.24
CA GLY A 123 13.88 24.21 -13.50
C GLY A 123 13.82 25.73 -13.46
N ASP A 124 14.99 26.37 -13.43
CA ASP A 124 15.16 27.83 -13.21
C ASP A 124 14.58 28.70 -14.33
N ARG A 125 14.31 28.14 -15.50
CA ARG A 125 13.84 28.87 -16.70
C ARG A 125 12.35 28.68 -16.98
N GLU A 126 11.60 27.96 -16.12
CA GLU A 126 10.16 27.67 -16.25
C GLU A 126 9.70 27.14 -17.64
N GLN A 127 10.62 26.65 -18.46
CA GLN A 127 10.33 26.26 -19.85
C GLN A 127 9.62 24.90 -19.95
N TYR A 128 9.81 24.03 -18.96
CA TYR A 128 9.27 22.67 -18.95
C TYR A 128 8.31 22.48 -17.80
N ARG A 129 7.30 21.62 -18.01
CA ARG A 129 6.42 21.15 -16.93
C ARG A 129 7.04 19.91 -16.27
N PHE A 130 6.79 19.72 -14.97
CA PHE A 130 7.37 18.60 -14.22
C PHE A 130 7.07 17.25 -14.86
N GLY A 131 5.84 17.03 -15.30
CA GLY A 131 5.48 15.76 -15.93
C GLY A 131 5.94 15.59 -17.38
N GLU A 132 6.60 16.59 -17.97
CA GLU A 132 7.29 16.47 -19.25
C GLU A 132 8.75 16.03 -19.08
N LEU A 133 9.25 16.00 -17.84
CA LEU A 133 10.63 15.58 -17.54
C LEU A 133 10.89 14.09 -17.79
N PRO A 134 9.96 13.14 -17.50
CA PRO A 134 10.20 11.73 -17.73
C PRO A 134 10.57 11.40 -19.19
N PRO A 135 11.63 10.60 -19.41
CA PRO A 135 12.52 10.02 -18.39
C PRO A 135 13.51 11.03 -17.80
N ALA A 136 13.47 11.21 -16.47
CA ALA A 136 14.36 12.13 -15.73
C ALA A 136 15.46 11.38 -14.95
N TYR A 137 15.17 10.15 -14.53
CA TYR A 137 16.11 9.26 -13.84
C TYR A 137 16.59 8.13 -14.74
N HIS A 138 17.81 7.65 -14.51
CA HIS A 138 18.42 6.54 -15.27
C HIS A 138 17.54 5.28 -15.31
N ASP A 139 16.82 4.99 -14.23
CA ASP A 139 15.89 3.87 -14.13
C ASP A 139 14.75 3.95 -15.16
N GLU A 140 14.22 5.16 -15.40
CA GLU A 140 13.09 5.40 -16.29
C GLU A 140 13.44 5.07 -17.75
N PHE A 141 14.66 5.38 -18.17
CA PHE A 141 15.17 4.97 -19.48
C PHE A 141 15.15 3.45 -19.63
N SER A 142 15.59 2.72 -18.60
CA SER A 142 15.60 1.26 -18.60
C SER A 142 14.18 0.67 -18.64
N TYR A 143 13.24 1.22 -17.87
CA TYR A 143 11.84 0.77 -17.91
C TYR A 143 11.15 1.09 -19.25
N LEU A 144 11.40 2.25 -19.84
CA LEU A 144 10.91 2.60 -21.17
C LEU A 144 11.50 1.69 -22.25
N PHE A 145 12.79 1.38 -22.17
CA PHE A 145 13.42 0.41 -23.06
C PHE A 145 12.78 -0.98 -22.91
N GLN A 146 12.52 -1.43 -21.68
CA GLN A 146 11.81 -2.69 -21.41
C GLN A 146 10.41 -2.70 -22.05
N ALA A 147 9.64 -1.63 -21.87
CA ALA A 147 8.31 -1.48 -22.46
C ALA A 147 8.35 -1.51 -23.99
N LYS A 148 9.28 -0.78 -24.62
CA LYS A 148 9.50 -0.80 -26.07
C LYS A 148 9.88 -2.19 -26.59
N THR A 149 10.68 -2.92 -25.82
CA THR A 149 11.07 -4.30 -26.13
C THR A 149 9.84 -5.21 -26.19
N TYR A 150 8.94 -5.11 -25.21
CA TYR A 150 7.69 -5.87 -25.19
C TYR A 150 6.74 -5.47 -26.32
N LEU A 151 6.61 -4.17 -26.62
CA LEU A 151 5.82 -3.69 -27.77
C LEU A 151 6.37 -4.17 -29.11
N ALA A 152 7.67 -4.45 -29.20
CA ALA A 152 8.29 -5.09 -30.36
C ALA A 152 8.09 -6.62 -30.40
N GLY A 153 7.31 -7.20 -29.49
CA GLY A 153 7.06 -8.64 -29.38
C GLY A 153 8.27 -9.44 -28.90
N ARG A 154 9.22 -8.80 -28.21
CA ARG A 154 10.48 -9.40 -27.76
C ARG A 154 10.58 -9.37 -26.25
N LEU A 155 11.37 -10.28 -25.68
CA LEU A 155 11.75 -10.23 -24.25
C LEU A 155 13.12 -9.57 -24.03
N SER A 156 13.97 -9.60 -25.06
CA SER A 156 15.29 -8.97 -25.11
C SER A 156 15.70 -8.78 -26.57
N PHE A 157 16.67 -7.90 -26.80
CA PHE A 157 17.41 -7.84 -28.05
C PHE A 157 18.73 -8.61 -27.92
N GLU A 158 19.39 -8.86 -29.05
CA GLU A 158 20.77 -9.36 -29.05
C GLU A 158 21.72 -8.19 -28.84
N SER A 159 22.79 -8.43 -28.09
CA SER A 159 23.89 -7.47 -28.00
C SER A 159 24.54 -7.28 -29.37
N HIS A 160 25.13 -6.11 -29.61
CA HIS A 160 25.85 -5.87 -30.86
C HIS A 160 27.01 -6.88 -31.01
N PRO A 161 27.13 -7.59 -32.16
CA PRO A 161 27.97 -8.79 -32.27
C PRO A 161 29.47 -8.53 -32.04
N THR A 162 29.98 -7.37 -32.46
CA THR A 162 31.41 -7.03 -32.40
C THR A 162 31.75 -5.84 -31.52
N ALA A 163 30.74 -5.08 -31.10
CA ALA A 163 30.93 -3.75 -30.51
C ALA A 163 29.98 -3.49 -29.34
N ALA A 164 29.55 -4.55 -28.64
CA ALA A 164 28.59 -4.47 -27.53
C ALA A 164 28.95 -3.36 -26.53
N ARG A 165 30.22 -3.24 -26.14
CA ARG A 165 30.70 -2.25 -25.16
C ARG A 165 30.43 -0.79 -25.53
N LEU A 166 30.28 -0.46 -26.83
CA LEU A 166 29.92 0.90 -27.25
C LEU A 166 28.46 1.26 -26.92
N PHE A 167 27.63 0.24 -26.64
CA PHE A 167 26.22 0.36 -26.32
C PHE A 167 25.93 0.04 -24.84
N ASP A 168 26.96 -0.01 -23.99
CA ASP A 168 26.76 -0.18 -22.55
C ASP A 168 26.02 1.03 -21.98
N GLN A 169 24.94 0.76 -21.24
CA GLN A 169 24.07 1.76 -20.66
C GLN A 169 23.80 1.44 -19.20
N MET A 170 23.65 2.49 -18.38
CA MET A 170 23.26 2.32 -16.99
C MET A 170 21.92 1.59 -16.89
N HIS A 171 21.85 0.59 -16.00
CA HIS A 171 20.66 -0.24 -15.76
C HIS A 171 20.16 -1.05 -16.98
N VAL A 172 21.00 -1.29 -17.98
CA VAL A 172 20.75 -2.21 -19.09
C VAL A 172 21.80 -3.31 -19.06
N VAL A 173 21.36 -4.56 -19.21
CA VAL A 173 22.23 -5.74 -19.36
C VAL A 173 22.62 -5.84 -20.83
N ASN A 174 23.90 -6.10 -21.10
CA ASN A 174 24.47 -6.18 -22.45
C ASN A 174 25.51 -7.33 -22.58
N GLU A 175 25.17 -8.50 -22.04
CA GLU A 175 26.05 -9.68 -21.98
C GLU A 175 25.56 -10.77 -22.94
N GLY A 176 25.57 -10.48 -24.25
CA GLY A 176 24.98 -11.34 -25.30
C GLY A 176 23.48 -11.14 -25.48
N ARG A 177 22.80 -10.61 -24.45
CA ARG A 177 21.44 -10.09 -24.52
C ARG A 177 21.44 -8.63 -24.10
N PHE A 178 20.68 -7.82 -24.84
CA PHE A 178 20.44 -6.42 -24.59
C PHE A 178 19.03 -6.23 -24.02
N ALA A 179 18.92 -6.04 -22.71
CA ALA A 179 17.65 -6.02 -21.97
C ALA A 179 17.72 -5.12 -20.74
N SER A 180 16.57 -4.61 -20.27
CA SER A 180 16.53 -3.90 -18.99
C SER A 180 17.02 -4.82 -17.86
N ARG A 181 17.79 -4.26 -16.92
CA ARG A 181 18.24 -4.96 -15.73
C ARG A 181 17.12 -5.22 -14.71
N TYR A 182 15.99 -4.50 -14.82
CA TYR A 182 14.89 -4.62 -13.88
C TYR A 182 13.95 -5.79 -14.18
N PHE A 183 13.20 -6.18 -13.15
CA PHE A 183 12.17 -7.22 -13.24
C PHE A 183 11.02 -6.80 -14.19
N PRO A 184 10.32 -7.78 -14.81
CA PRO A 184 9.56 -7.53 -16.04
C PRO A 184 8.25 -6.73 -15.88
N ALA A 185 7.64 -6.71 -14.68
CA ALA A 185 6.27 -6.20 -14.56
C ALA A 185 6.17 -4.68 -14.72
N THR A 186 7.22 -3.90 -14.44
CA THR A 186 7.17 -2.45 -14.60
C THR A 186 7.17 -2.06 -16.09
N GLY A 187 8.03 -2.66 -16.92
CA GLY A 187 7.97 -2.47 -18.37
C GLY A 187 6.66 -2.97 -18.97
N LEU A 188 6.12 -4.10 -18.47
CA LEU A 188 4.82 -4.63 -18.89
C LEU A 188 3.67 -3.68 -18.54
N TRP A 189 3.72 -3.05 -17.36
CA TRP A 189 2.76 -2.03 -16.95
C TRP A 189 2.78 -0.82 -17.88
N ILE A 190 3.97 -0.33 -18.23
CA ILE A 190 4.15 0.88 -19.05
C ILE A 190 3.75 0.65 -20.50
N ALA A 191 3.98 -0.55 -21.05
CA ALA A 191 3.76 -0.89 -22.46
C ALA A 191 2.40 -0.42 -23.04
N PRO A 192 1.22 -0.74 -22.45
CA PRO A 192 -0.06 -0.30 -23.03
C PRO A 192 -0.22 1.22 -23.07
N TRP A 193 0.27 1.93 -22.05
CA TRP A 193 0.18 3.39 -21.99
C TRP A 193 1.17 4.08 -22.92
N LEU A 194 2.35 3.47 -23.08
CA LEU A 194 3.34 3.90 -24.06
C LEU A 194 2.82 3.72 -25.50
N TRP A 195 2.11 2.62 -25.77
CA TRP A 195 1.46 2.40 -27.07
C TRP A 195 0.38 3.44 -27.37
N LEU A 196 -0.35 3.90 -26.34
CA LEU A 196 -1.30 5.02 -26.45
C LEU A 196 -0.62 6.40 -26.53
N GLY A 197 0.70 6.47 -26.45
CA GLY A 197 1.47 7.73 -26.49
C GLY A 197 1.50 8.50 -25.17
N TRP A 198 0.93 7.98 -24.08
CA TRP A 198 0.87 8.67 -22.79
C TRP A 198 1.25 7.76 -21.61
N PRO A 199 2.55 7.42 -21.45
CA PRO A 199 3.00 6.43 -20.48
C PRO A 199 2.69 6.80 -19.01
N ILE A 200 2.71 8.10 -18.68
CA ILE A 200 2.45 8.61 -17.32
C ILE A 200 1.01 8.34 -16.86
N LEU A 201 0.04 8.26 -17.78
CA LEU A 201 -1.35 7.98 -17.44
C LEU A 201 -1.48 6.66 -16.66
N GLY A 202 -0.67 5.65 -17.00
CA GLY A 202 -0.64 4.39 -16.28
C GLY A 202 -0.27 4.56 -14.81
N HIS A 203 0.72 5.39 -14.52
CA HIS A 203 1.15 5.66 -13.15
C HIS A 203 0.10 6.41 -12.34
N TRP A 204 -0.60 7.37 -12.97
CA TRP A 204 -1.71 8.06 -12.32
C TRP A 204 -2.86 7.11 -11.97
N LEU A 205 -3.22 6.21 -12.89
CA LEU A 205 -4.26 5.22 -12.65
C LEU A 205 -3.85 4.20 -11.58
N ALA A 206 -2.59 3.77 -11.56
CA ALA A 206 -2.06 2.93 -10.49
C ALA A 206 -2.09 3.65 -9.13
N GLY A 207 -1.77 4.94 -9.09
CA GLY A 207 -1.83 5.78 -7.89
C GLY A 207 -3.27 5.92 -7.36
N ALA A 208 -4.20 6.28 -8.23
CA ALA A 208 -5.62 6.39 -7.88
C ALA A 208 -6.20 5.05 -7.38
N ALA A 209 -5.90 3.95 -8.07
CA ALA A 209 -6.30 2.62 -7.66
C ALA A 209 -5.68 2.23 -6.31
N THR A 210 -4.42 2.57 -6.06
CA THR A 210 -3.76 2.37 -4.76
C THR A 210 -4.49 3.13 -3.65
N CYS A 211 -4.84 4.40 -3.87
CA CYS A 211 -5.59 5.20 -2.88
C CYS A 211 -6.96 4.58 -2.55
N VAL A 212 -7.65 4.05 -3.57
CA VAL A 212 -8.93 3.33 -3.39
C VAL A 212 -8.74 2.00 -2.65
N LEU A 213 -7.63 1.29 -2.87
CA LEU A 213 -7.31 0.08 -2.12
C LEU A 213 -6.98 0.38 -0.66
N VAL A 214 -6.30 1.50 -0.37
CA VAL A 214 -6.10 1.99 1.00
C VAL A 214 -7.43 2.28 1.68
N PHE A 215 -8.38 2.87 0.97
CA PHE A 215 -9.77 3.00 1.46
C PHE A 215 -10.38 1.65 1.80
N GLY A 216 -10.24 0.67 0.90
CA GLY A 216 -10.68 -0.70 1.14
C GLY A 216 -10.04 -1.33 2.38
N ILE A 217 -8.73 -1.14 2.59
CA ILE A 217 -7.98 -1.68 3.74
C ILE A 217 -8.46 -1.04 5.05
N GLY A 218 -8.55 0.30 5.10
CA GLY A 218 -9.02 1.00 6.29
C GLY A 218 -10.46 0.61 6.66
N ARG A 219 -11.29 0.29 5.67
CA ARG A 219 -12.63 -0.29 5.88
C ARG A 219 -12.58 -1.67 6.50
N GLU A 220 -11.77 -2.58 5.96
CA GLU A 220 -11.66 -3.95 6.49
C GLU A 220 -11.10 -3.95 7.93
N LEU A 221 -10.21 -3.02 8.26
CA LEU A 221 -9.63 -2.88 9.61
C LEU A 221 -10.58 -2.20 10.62
N SER A 222 -11.49 -1.34 10.15
CA SER A 222 -12.33 -0.52 11.04
C SER A 222 -13.72 -0.25 10.45
N ASN A 223 -13.89 0.84 9.70
CA ASN A 223 -15.18 1.33 9.18
C ASN A 223 -14.98 2.22 7.93
N ASN A 224 -16.09 2.62 7.30
CA ASN A 224 -16.09 3.49 6.12
C ASN A 224 -15.34 4.81 6.33
N GLY A 225 -15.54 5.48 7.47
CA GLY A 225 -14.86 6.74 7.81
C GLY A 225 -13.35 6.59 7.93
N THR A 226 -12.88 5.55 8.64
CA THR A 226 -11.44 5.25 8.75
C THR A 226 -10.83 5.00 7.38
N GLY A 227 -11.50 4.19 6.55
CA GLY A 227 -11.08 3.98 5.17
C GLY A 227 -11.04 5.26 4.37
N PHE A 228 -12.08 6.10 4.46
CA PHE A 228 -12.19 7.33 3.69
C PHE A 228 -11.05 8.29 4.02
N VAL A 229 -10.79 8.51 5.31
CA VAL A 229 -9.67 9.33 5.76
C VAL A 229 -8.33 8.75 5.28
N ALA A 230 -8.11 7.43 5.43
CA ALA A 230 -6.86 6.81 5.00
C ALA A 230 -6.62 6.94 3.48
N GLY A 231 -7.65 6.67 2.67
CA GLY A 231 -7.58 6.82 1.22
C GLY A 231 -7.37 8.28 0.79
N MET A 232 -8.05 9.22 1.45
CA MET A 232 -7.91 10.65 1.15
C MET A 232 -6.54 11.21 1.54
N LEU A 233 -6.02 10.84 2.71
CA LEU A 233 -4.65 11.21 3.12
C LEU A 233 -3.60 10.65 2.17
N THR A 234 -3.82 9.44 1.65
CA THR A 234 -2.94 8.85 0.63
C THR A 234 -3.04 9.61 -0.69
N ALA A 235 -4.25 9.95 -1.13
CA ALA A 235 -4.49 10.73 -2.35
C ALA A 235 -3.93 12.16 -2.28
N LEU A 236 -3.93 12.76 -1.09
CA LEU A 236 -3.39 14.10 -0.82
C LEU A 236 -1.89 14.09 -0.53
N SER A 237 -1.24 12.93 -0.49
CA SER A 237 0.19 12.82 -0.19
C SER A 237 1.02 13.41 -1.34
N PRO A 238 1.88 14.42 -1.09
CA PRO A 238 2.73 15.00 -2.12
C PRO A 238 3.65 13.95 -2.78
N GLY A 239 4.17 13.01 -2.00
CA GLY A 239 5.00 11.92 -2.51
C GLY A 239 4.26 11.02 -3.50
N MET A 240 2.98 10.72 -3.24
CA MET A 240 2.16 9.90 -4.15
C MET A 240 1.99 10.58 -5.52
N ALA A 241 1.76 11.89 -5.53
CA ALA A 241 1.60 12.67 -6.76
C ALA A 241 2.94 12.91 -7.48
N LEU A 242 4.02 13.17 -6.74
CA LEU A 242 5.36 13.39 -7.29
C LEU A 242 5.88 12.12 -7.97
N PHE A 243 5.88 10.99 -7.26
CA PHE A 243 6.32 9.72 -7.86
C PHE A 243 5.33 9.20 -8.92
N GLY A 244 4.08 9.67 -8.91
CA GLY A 244 3.09 9.35 -9.94
C GLY A 244 3.39 10.02 -11.27
N ASN A 245 4.19 11.08 -11.26
CA ASN A 245 4.68 11.77 -12.44
C ASN A 245 6.06 11.28 -12.91
N LEU A 246 6.54 10.14 -12.40
CA LEU A 246 7.80 9.52 -12.81
C LEU A 246 7.54 8.09 -13.28
N LEU A 247 8.28 7.63 -14.30
CA LEU A 247 8.13 6.29 -14.87
C LEU A 247 8.91 5.22 -14.08
N LEU A 248 8.79 5.27 -12.76
CA LEU A 248 9.46 4.37 -11.84
C LEU A 248 8.57 3.17 -11.45
N ALA A 249 9.19 2.12 -10.91
CA ALA A 249 8.48 0.93 -10.44
C ALA A 249 7.59 1.16 -9.19
N HIS A 250 7.58 2.35 -8.60
CA HIS A 250 6.85 2.65 -7.36
C HIS A 250 5.35 2.36 -7.47
N HIS A 251 4.63 3.04 -8.36
CA HIS A 251 3.18 2.92 -8.48
C HIS A 251 2.70 1.53 -8.91
N PRO A 252 3.33 0.85 -9.90
CA PRO A 252 2.98 -0.53 -10.24
C PRO A 252 3.19 -1.50 -9.07
N THR A 253 4.26 -1.30 -8.28
CA THR A 253 4.52 -2.12 -7.09
C THR A 253 3.48 -1.86 -6.00
N LEU A 254 3.19 -0.59 -5.70
CA LEU A 254 2.19 -0.20 -4.71
C LEU A 254 0.82 -0.79 -5.04
N LEU A 255 0.40 -0.73 -6.30
CA LEU A 255 -0.86 -1.33 -6.75
C LEU A 255 -0.92 -2.83 -6.39
N GLY A 256 0.14 -3.59 -6.67
CA GLY A 256 0.24 -5.01 -6.32
C GLY A 256 0.20 -5.25 -4.81
N LEU A 257 1.00 -4.51 -4.03
CA LEU A 257 1.09 -4.67 -2.57
C LEU A 257 -0.23 -4.34 -1.86
N PHE A 258 -0.88 -3.25 -2.24
CA PHE A 258 -2.13 -2.83 -1.62
C PHE A 258 -3.31 -3.68 -2.10
N PHE A 259 -3.26 -4.22 -3.32
CA PHE A 259 -4.23 -5.22 -3.78
C PHE A 259 -4.09 -6.53 -3.01
N PHE A 260 -2.85 -6.97 -2.75
CA PHE A 260 -2.55 -8.09 -1.87
C PHE A 260 -3.10 -7.86 -0.46
N ALA A 261 -2.73 -6.75 0.18
CA ALA A 261 -3.14 -6.45 1.55
C ALA A 261 -4.67 -6.38 1.70
N TRP A 262 -5.35 -5.69 0.78
CA TRP A 262 -6.81 -5.61 0.77
C TRP A 262 -7.47 -6.98 0.60
N SER A 263 -7.00 -7.78 -0.37
CA SER A 263 -7.55 -9.12 -0.64
C SER A 263 -7.27 -10.08 0.51
N PHE A 264 -6.10 -10.00 1.14
CA PHE A 264 -5.74 -10.80 2.31
C PHE A 264 -6.64 -10.49 3.51
N LEU A 265 -6.92 -9.22 3.79
CA LEU A 265 -7.85 -8.83 4.87
C LEU A 265 -9.28 -9.31 4.59
N ARG A 266 -9.74 -9.20 3.34
CA ARG A 266 -11.03 -9.76 2.92
C ARG A 266 -11.09 -11.27 3.09
N TRP A 267 -10.01 -11.97 2.72
CA TRP A 267 -9.89 -13.41 2.92
C TRP A 267 -9.97 -13.77 4.41
N LEU A 268 -9.26 -13.06 5.29
CA LEU A 268 -9.35 -13.29 6.74
C LEU A 268 -10.77 -13.15 7.29
N ARG A 269 -11.61 -12.29 6.69
CA ARG A 269 -13.01 -12.11 7.07
C ARG A 269 -13.94 -13.15 6.46
N ARG A 270 -13.76 -13.49 5.17
CA ARG A 270 -14.74 -14.27 4.39
C ARG A 270 -14.36 -15.75 4.21
N GLY A 271 -13.09 -16.10 4.39
CA GLY A 271 -12.57 -17.44 4.10
C GLY A 271 -12.62 -17.85 2.62
N SER A 272 -12.86 -16.90 1.70
CA SER A 272 -13.09 -17.21 0.27
C SER A 272 -11.79 -17.52 -0.47
N ILE A 273 -11.77 -18.61 -1.26
CA ILE A 273 -10.63 -18.97 -2.11
C ILE A 273 -10.33 -17.90 -3.16
N ARG A 274 -11.35 -17.18 -3.64
CA ARG A 274 -11.19 -16.08 -4.60
C ARG A 274 -10.31 -14.97 -4.02
N ASP A 275 -10.51 -14.62 -2.76
CA ASP A 275 -9.73 -13.57 -2.09
C ASP A 275 -8.27 -14.03 -1.88
N VAL A 276 -8.02 -15.34 -1.67
CA VAL A 276 -6.66 -15.92 -1.65
C VAL A 276 -5.97 -15.79 -3.00
N ALA A 277 -6.66 -16.17 -4.09
CA ALA A 277 -6.11 -16.07 -5.44
C ALA A 277 -5.76 -14.62 -5.79
N PHE A 278 -6.64 -13.66 -5.46
CA PHE A 278 -6.37 -12.25 -5.65
C PHE A 278 -5.20 -11.73 -4.81
N ALA A 279 -5.07 -12.19 -3.57
CA ALA A 279 -3.91 -11.87 -2.75
C ALA A 279 -2.63 -12.38 -3.43
N GLY A 280 -2.61 -13.64 -3.86
CA GLY A 280 -1.48 -14.24 -4.58
C GLY A 280 -1.10 -13.44 -5.83
N ILE A 281 -2.07 -13.09 -6.68
CA ILE A 281 -1.84 -12.27 -7.88
C ILE A 281 -1.22 -10.92 -7.54
N GLY A 282 -1.76 -10.21 -6.54
CA GLY A 282 -1.22 -8.91 -6.11
C GLY A 282 0.23 -9.01 -5.62
N LEU A 283 0.53 -10.03 -4.82
CA LEU A 283 1.88 -10.24 -4.30
C LEU A 283 2.86 -10.66 -5.40
N SER A 284 2.47 -11.58 -6.29
CA SER A 284 3.28 -11.99 -7.43
C SER A 284 3.56 -10.81 -8.37
N TRP A 285 2.57 -9.97 -8.64
CA TRP A 285 2.76 -8.74 -9.41
C TRP A 285 3.78 -7.81 -8.75
N ALA A 286 3.64 -7.56 -7.44
CA ALA A 286 4.61 -6.76 -6.70
C ALA A 286 6.02 -7.37 -6.71
N MET A 287 6.15 -8.70 -6.64
CA MET A 287 7.44 -9.39 -6.73
C MET A 287 8.08 -9.24 -8.11
N LEU A 288 7.29 -9.28 -9.18
CA LEU A 288 7.75 -9.07 -10.55
C LEU A 288 8.08 -7.59 -10.86
N CYS A 289 7.69 -6.66 -9.99
CA CYS A 289 8.17 -5.28 -10.04
C CYS A 289 9.43 -5.11 -9.17
N ARG A 290 9.33 -5.48 -7.88
CA ARG A 290 10.35 -5.26 -6.84
C ARG A 290 10.32 -6.39 -5.80
N PRO A 291 11.10 -7.47 -5.97
CA PRO A 291 10.97 -8.68 -5.14
C PRO A 291 11.37 -8.46 -3.68
N MET A 292 12.43 -7.70 -3.41
CA MET A 292 12.86 -7.44 -2.03
C MET A 292 11.83 -6.60 -1.26
N THR A 293 11.23 -5.60 -1.92
CA THR A 293 10.14 -4.81 -1.33
C THR A 293 8.92 -5.66 -1.05
N ALA A 294 8.53 -6.51 -2.00
CA ALA A 294 7.39 -7.42 -1.85
C ALA A 294 7.61 -8.47 -0.75
N ALA A 295 8.81 -9.07 -0.69
CA ALA A 295 9.18 -10.01 0.35
C ALA A 295 9.15 -9.37 1.75
N GLY A 296 9.76 -8.19 1.90
CA GLY A 296 9.74 -7.45 3.18
C GLY A 296 8.31 -7.08 3.62
N PHE A 297 7.47 -6.63 2.69
CA PHE A 297 6.08 -6.31 2.97
C PHE A 297 5.29 -7.56 3.40
N ALA A 298 5.37 -8.64 2.61
CA ALA A 298 4.63 -9.88 2.82
C ALA A 298 5.10 -10.67 4.04
N LEU A 299 6.35 -10.49 4.49
CA LEU A 299 6.90 -11.18 5.66
C LEU A 299 6.01 -11.00 6.90
N SER A 300 5.57 -9.77 7.15
CA SER A 300 4.68 -9.45 8.29
C SER A 300 3.34 -10.22 8.23
N PHE A 301 2.76 -10.34 7.05
CA PHE A 301 1.52 -11.09 6.80
C PHE A 301 1.76 -12.60 6.89
N GLY A 302 2.90 -13.08 6.39
CA GLY A 302 3.31 -14.47 6.45
C GLY A 302 3.49 -14.95 7.89
N VAL A 303 4.11 -14.14 8.75
CA VAL A 303 4.23 -14.45 10.19
C VAL A 303 2.85 -14.58 10.83
N VAL A 304 1.94 -13.63 10.59
CA VAL A 304 0.57 -13.70 11.14
C VAL A 304 -0.18 -14.94 10.62
N PHE A 305 -0.02 -15.28 9.34
CA PHE A 305 -0.62 -16.47 8.74
C PHE A 305 -0.12 -17.75 9.40
N VAL A 306 1.20 -17.91 9.54
CA VAL A 306 1.83 -19.08 10.17
C VAL A 306 1.40 -19.21 11.63
N VAL A 307 1.39 -18.11 12.40
CA VAL A 307 0.95 -18.11 13.80
C VAL A 307 -0.51 -18.57 13.92
N LYS A 308 -1.40 -18.06 13.07
CA LYS A 308 -2.82 -18.47 13.08
C LYS A 308 -3.01 -19.92 12.65
N LEU A 309 -2.26 -20.37 11.64
CA LEU A 309 -2.31 -21.75 11.18
C LEU A 309 -1.83 -22.71 12.27
N TRP A 310 -0.71 -22.38 12.91
CA TRP A 310 -0.15 -23.18 14.00
C TRP A 310 -1.10 -23.24 15.20
N ALA A 311 -1.68 -22.12 15.61
CA ALA A 311 -2.69 -22.08 16.67
C ALA A 311 -3.96 -22.91 16.35
N LYS A 312 -4.33 -23.02 15.07
CA LYS A 312 -5.46 -23.87 14.64
C LYS A 312 -5.10 -25.35 14.69
N LEU A 313 -3.90 -25.71 14.23
CA LEU A 313 -3.41 -27.10 14.26
C LEU A 313 -3.27 -27.62 15.69
N THR A 314 -2.73 -26.82 16.61
CA THR A 314 -2.59 -27.21 18.02
C THR A 314 -3.93 -27.39 18.73
N ARG A 315 -4.91 -26.52 18.47
CA ARG A 315 -6.28 -26.68 18.99
C ARG A 315 -6.96 -27.95 18.46
N SER A 316 -6.83 -28.21 17.16
CA SER A 316 -7.40 -29.41 16.55
C SER A 316 -6.76 -30.70 17.09
N ALA A 317 -5.47 -30.67 17.42
CA ALA A 317 -4.78 -31.79 18.07
C ALA A 317 -5.32 -32.03 19.49
N SER A 318 -5.46 -30.97 20.30
CA SER A 318 -6.03 -31.08 21.66
C SER A 318 -7.49 -31.56 21.67
N GLU A 319 -8.32 -31.10 20.72
CA GLU A 319 -9.71 -31.54 20.59
C GLU A 319 -9.80 -33.00 20.11
N GLY A 320 -8.88 -33.45 19.24
CA GLY A 320 -8.78 -34.84 18.81
C GLY A 320 -8.36 -35.80 19.92
N GLU A 321 -7.43 -35.38 20.79
CA GLU A 321 -6.94 -36.15 21.92
C GLU A 321 -8.01 -36.31 23.02
N VAL A 322 -8.78 -35.26 23.30
CA VAL A 322 -9.95 -35.31 24.21
C VAL A 322 -11.06 -36.23 23.66
N ARG A 323 -11.27 -36.24 22.34
CA ARG A 323 -12.27 -37.13 21.71
C ARG A 323 -11.82 -38.59 21.68
N GLY A 324 -10.51 -38.85 21.54
CA GLY A 324 -9.92 -40.17 21.60
C GLY A 324 -10.00 -40.78 23.00
N THR A 325 -9.72 -40.01 24.05
CA THR A 325 -9.84 -40.43 25.46
C THR A 325 -11.29 -40.71 25.86
N LEU A 326 -12.26 -39.91 25.40
CA LEU A 326 -13.69 -40.19 25.63
C LEU A 326 -14.23 -41.41 24.85
N SER A 327 -13.53 -41.85 23.78
CA SER A 327 -13.91 -43.03 23.00
C SER A 327 -13.36 -44.33 23.60
N THR A 328 -12.27 -44.28 24.35
CA THR A 328 -11.65 -45.46 24.99
C THR A 328 -12.28 -45.83 26.34
N ASP A 329 -13.06 -44.91 26.94
CA ASP A 329 -13.69 -45.09 28.25
C ASP A 329 -15.16 -45.55 28.21
N ARG A 330 -15.64 -46.12 27.09
CA ARG A 330 -16.92 -46.86 27.12
C ARG A 330 -16.66 -48.32 27.53
N PRO A 331 -16.95 -48.73 28.78
CA PRO A 331 -16.97 -50.14 29.11
C PRO A 331 -18.04 -50.83 28.26
N ALA A 332 -17.67 -51.95 27.65
CA ALA A 332 -18.61 -52.86 27.01
C ALA A 332 -19.55 -53.45 28.08
N LEU A 333 -20.64 -52.75 28.40
CA LEU A 333 -21.78 -53.31 29.11
C LEU A 333 -22.57 -54.19 28.13
N ALA A 334 -22.02 -55.37 27.84
CA ALA A 334 -22.81 -56.46 27.31
C ALA A 334 -23.60 -57.07 28.47
N CYS A 335 -24.86 -56.64 28.61
CA CYS A 335 -25.86 -57.40 29.36
C CYS A 335 -26.07 -58.74 28.64
N ALA A 336 -25.58 -59.83 29.24
CA ALA A 336 -26.05 -61.17 28.93
C ALA A 336 -26.96 -61.62 30.09
N SER A 337 -28.27 -61.46 29.90
CA SER A 337 -29.31 -62.18 30.63
C SER A 337 -29.89 -63.21 29.67
N GLY A 338 -29.68 -64.49 29.96
CA GLY A 338 -30.13 -65.64 29.19
C GLY A 338 -29.51 -66.91 29.73
#